data_AF-A0A8W8JX59-F1
#
_entry.id   AF-A0A8W8JX59-F1
#
_cell.length_a   1.000
_cell.length_b   1.000
_cell.length_c   1.000
_cell.angle_alpha   90.00
_cell.angle_beta   90.00
_cell.angle_gamma   90.00
#
_symmetry.space_group_name_H-M   'P 1'
#
loop_
_entity.id
_entity.type
_entity.pdbx_description
1 polymer ?
#
loop_
_entity_poly.entity_id
_entity_poly.type
_entity_poly.pdbx_seq_one_letter_code
_entity_poly.pdbx_strand_id
1 'polypeptide(L)'
;MTDTLLPVVSGFIDSLSVFKKAFPGQQNYKQETLVKAVLNTSYAAHDATEDVKTLGLLMKQTKLLGPEILQFSFPPISVHQGLLFSNEKSKNITSLHVLIAKGVVKHNTAENIAGSGLNLSHLHKIFQRDGEDGLRATFAQKNSEGQARVSSTKRVLDSVIPKLVEYFEKNDVN
;
A
#
# COMPACT_ATOMS: atom_id res chain seq x y z
N MET A 1 -11.16 -11.74 -11.55
CA MET A 1 -11.43 -11.47 -10.11
C MET A 1 -12.69 -10.63 -9.95
N THR A 2 -12.89 -9.61 -10.78
CA THR A 2 -14.02 -8.69 -10.67
C THR A 2 -15.37 -9.35 -10.95
N ASP A 3 -15.50 -10.14 -12.02
CA ASP A 3 -16.82 -10.55 -12.51
C ASP A 3 -17.47 -11.68 -11.69
N THR A 4 -16.67 -12.42 -10.91
CA THR A 4 -17.15 -13.51 -10.05
C THR A 4 -17.23 -13.14 -8.57
N LEU A 5 -16.34 -12.26 -8.08
CA LEU A 5 -16.25 -11.93 -6.65
C LEU A 5 -17.06 -10.70 -6.27
N LEU A 6 -17.10 -9.66 -7.13
CA LEU A 6 -17.80 -8.42 -6.82
C LEU A 6 -19.31 -8.56 -6.65
N PRO A 7 -20.03 -9.46 -7.35
CA PRO A 7 -21.47 -9.62 -7.14
C PRO A 7 -21.84 -10.19 -5.76
N VAL A 8 -20.91 -10.87 -5.07
CA VAL A 8 -21.20 -11.63 -3.84
C VAL A 8 -20.42 -11.14 -2.60
N VAL A 9 -19.46 -10.23 -2.78
CA VAL A 9 -18.66 -9.63 -1.70
C VAL A 9 -18.88 -8.13 -1.66
N SER A 10 -19.43 -7.61 -0.55
CA SER A 10 -19.68 -6.18 -0.35
C SER A 10 -18.45 -5.42 0.17
N GLY A 11 -17.47 -6.11 0.76
CA GLY A 11 -16.28 -5.51 1.34
C GLY A 11 -15.38 -6.52 2.03
N PHE A 12 -14.21 -6.04 2.43
CA PHE A 12 -13.25 -6.75 3.26
C PHE A 12 -13.06 -5.99 4.57
N ILE A 13 -12.62 -6.68 5.61
CA ILE A 13 -12.32 -6.07 6.91
C ILE A 13 -10.87 -6.39 7.26
N ASP A 14 -10.13 -5.38 7.69
CA ASP A 14 -8.82 -5.59 8.33
C ASP A 14 -9.02 -5.97 9.80
N SER A 15 -8.98 -7.26 10.10
CA SER A 15 -9.15 -7.78 11.45
C SER A 15 -8.07 -7.29 12.42
N LEU A 16 -6.88 -6.92 11.94
CA LEU A 16 -5.83 -6.37 12.80
C LEU A 16 -6.28 -5.04 13.42
N SER A 17 -6.86 -4.16 12.61
CA SER A 17 -7.39 -2.87 13.08
C SER A 17 -8.57 -3.06 14.04
N VAL A 18 -9.43 -4.05 13.77
CA VAL A 18 -10.50 -4.45 14.69
C VAL A 18 -9.93 -4.90 16.05
N PHE A 19 -8.93 -5.78 16.04
CA PHE A 19 -8.33 -6.31 17.28
C PHE A 19 -7.59 -5.25 18.07
N LYS A 20 -6.94 -4.27 17.43
CA LYS A 20 -6.33 -3.14 18.13
C LYS A 20 -7.35 -2.30 18.91
N LYS A 21 -8.57 -2.14 18.37
CA LYS A 21 -9.66 -1.47 19.08
C LYS A 21 -10.25 -2.35 20.19
N ALA A 22 -10.55 -3.60 19.89
CA ALA A 22 -11.22 -4.51 20.82
C ALA A 22 -10.32 -4.95 22.00
N PHE A 23 -9.03 -5.15 21.73
CA PHE A 23 -8.05 -5.66 22.69
C PHE A 23 -6.84 -4.72 22.72
N PRO A 24 -6.94 -3.54 23.36
CA PRO A 24 -5.80 -2.62 23.45
C PRO A 24 -4.69 -3.20 24.32
N GLY A 25 -3.45 -2.72 24.13
CA GLY A 25 -2.32 -3.01 25.02
C GLY A 25 -1.68 -4.39 24.90
N GLN A 26 -1.94 -5.13 23.81
CA GLN A 26 -1.31 -6.43 23.59
C GLN A 26 0.18 -6.28 23.26
N GLN A 27 1.00 -7.25 23.68
CA GLN A 27 2.45 -7.24 23.40
C GLN A 27 2.73 -7.15 21.89
N ASN A 28 1.98 -7.92 21.11
CA ASN A 28 1.91 -7.80 19.66
C ASN A 28 0.54 -8.35 19.20
N TYR A 29 0.21 -8.12 17.92
CA TYR A 29 -1.07 -8.50 17.34
C TYR A 29 -0.94 -9.62 16.29
N LYS A 30 0.10 -10.46 16.36
CA LYS A 30 0.12 -11.71 15.60
C LYS A 30 -1.05 -12.57 16.07
N GLN A 31 -1.71 -13.26 15.15
CA GLN A 31 -2.89 -14.07 15.46
C GLN A 31 -2.61 -15.05 16.60
N GLU A 32 -1.50 -15.79 16.57
CA GLU A 32 -1.09 -16.71 17.65
C GLU A 32 -1.01 -16.06 19.03
N THR A 33 -0.47 -14.84 19.11
CA THR A 33 -0.37 -14.11 20.37
C THR A 33 -1.75 -13.71 20.87
N LEU A 34 -2.62 -13.23 20.00
CA LEU A 34 -4.00 -12.88 20.35
C LEU A 34 -4.82 -14.10 20.78
N VAL A 35 -4.66 -15.23 20.10
CA VAL A 35 -5.33 -16.49 20.48
C VAL A 35 -4.93 -16.92 21.87
N LYS A 36 -3.64 -16.88 22.17
CA LYS A 36 -3.15 -17.20 23.52
C LYS A 36 -3.67 -16.22 24.57
N ALA A 37 -3.67 -14.92 24.28
CA ALA A 37 -4.07 -13.89 25.24
C ALA A 37 -5.60 -13.83 25.47
N VAL A 38 -6.39 -14.01 24.41
CA VAL A 38 -7.86 -13.79 24.43
C VAL A 38 -8.63 -15.09 24.58
N LEU A 39 -8.20 -16.17 23.92
CA LEU A 39 -8.88 -17.46 23.93
C LEU A 39 -8.23 -18.46 24.91
N ASN A 40 -7.10 -18.09 25.52
CA ASN A 40 -6.33 -18.93 26.43
C ASN A 40 -6.00 -20.32 25.84
N THR A 41 -5.69 -20.36 24.54
CA THR A 41 -5.37 -21.59 23.80
C THR A 41 -4.23 -21.35 22.80
N SER A 42 -3.83 -22.41 22.12
CA SER A 42 -2.95 -22.37 20.95
C SER A 42 -3.56 -23.22 19.85
N TYR A 43 -3.07 -23.05 18.62
CA TYR A 43 -3.56 -23.79 17.46
C TYR A 43 -2.40 -24.05 16.49
N ALA A 44 -2.63 -24.90 15.50
CA ALA A 44 -1.66 -25.18 14.44
C ALA A 44 -1.58 -23.98 13.48
N ALA A 45 -0.80 -22.96 13.84
CA ALA A 45 -0.55 -21.82 12.98
C ALA A 45 0.16 -22.24 11.68
N HIS A 46 -0.08 -21.46 10.61
CA HIS A 46 0.35 -21.77 9.24
C HIS A 46 -0.43 -22.90 8.54
N ASP A 47 -1.47 -23.44 9.18
CA ASP A 47 -2.54 -24.14 8.48
C ASP A 47 -3.68 -23.16 8.16
N ALA A 48 -3.94 -22.93 6.87
CA ALA A 48 -4.90 -21.92 6.43
C ALA A 48 -6.33 -22.18 6.93
N THR A 49 -6.71 -23.44 7.15
CA THR A 49 -8.04 -23.80 7.65
C THR A 49 -8.16 -23.47 9.13
N GLU A 50 -7.16 -23.83 9.92
CA GLU A 50 -7.11 -23.52 11.35
C GLU A 50 -6.90 -22.02 11.59
N ASP A 51 -6.16 -21.32 10.73
CA ASP A 51 -6.01 -19.86 10.76
C ASP A 51 -7.37 -19.16 10.62
N VAL A 52 -8.18 -19.56 9.63
CA VAL A 52 -9.51 -18.96 9.39
C VAL A 52 -10.50 -19.30 10.50
N LYS A 53 -10.54 -20.57 10.95
CA LYS A 53 -11.41 -20.97 12.07
C LYS A 53 -11.10 -20.16 13.32
N THR A 54 -9.82 -20.05 13.65
CA THR A 54 -9.36 -19.37 14.86
C THR A 54 -9.55 -17.85 14.75
N LEU A 55 -9.35 -17.26 13.57
CA LEU A 55 -9.71 -15.87 13.30
C LEU A 55 -11.20 -15.60 13.56
N GLY A 56 -12.08 -16.50 13.12
CA GLY A 56 -13.51 -16.42 13.39
C GLY A 56 -13.85 -16.46 14.89
N LEU A 57 -13.15 -17.29 15.66
CA LEU A 57 -13.30 -17.33 17.12
C LEU A 57 -12.84 -16.01 17.78
N LEU A 58 -11.71 -15.46 17.35
CA LEU A 58 -11.24 -14.15 17.84
C LEU A 58 -12.23 -13.02 17.52
N MET A 59 -12.75 -12.99 16.28
CA MET A 59 -13.74 -11.98 15.87
C MET A 59 -15.00 -12.02 16.76
N LYS A 60 -15.47 -13.20 17.16
CA LYS A 60 -16.58 -13.35 18.10
C LYS A 60 -16.28 -12.76 19.49
N GLN A 61 -15.01 -12.77 19.93
CA GLN A 61 -14.62 -12.21 21.23
C GLN A 61 -14.52 -10.68 21.24
N THR A 62 -14.50 -10.02 20.08
CA THR A 62 -14.39 -8.56 20.01
C THR A 62 -15.58 -7.84 20.64
N LYS A 63 -16.75 -8.51 20.67
CA LYS A 63 -18.04 -7.94 21.13
C LYS A 63 -18.43 -6.62 20.47
N LEU A 64 -17.78 -6.26 19.35
CA LEU A 64 -18.12 -5.07 18.57
C LEU A 64 -19.38 -5.33 17.75
N LEU A 65 -20.23 -4.31 17.64
CA LEU A 65 -21.43 -4.38 16.81
C LEU A 65 -21.08 -4.21 15.33
N GLY A 66 -21.97 -4.68 14.45
CA GLY A 66 -21.80 -4.60 12.99
C GLY A 66 -21.33 -3.22 12.48
N PRO A 67 -22.01 -2.11 12.85
CA PRO A 67 -21.58 -0.76 12.45
C PRO A 67 -20.16 -0.40 12.90
N GLU A 68 -19.73 -0.86 14.08
CA GLU A 68 -18.39 -0.61 14.59
C GLU A 68 -17.33 -1.43 13.87
N ILE A 69 -17.67 -2.62 13.38
CA ILE A 69 -16.77 -3.44 12.57
C ILE A 69 -16.65 -2.85 11.17
N LEU A 70 -17.74 -2.34 10.60
CA LEU A 70 -17.77 -1.75 9.26
C LEU A 70 -16.89 -0.51 9.12
N GLN A 71 -16.57 0.21 10.20
CA GLN A 71 -15.62 1.32 10.16
C GLN A 71 -14.19 0.88 9.76
N PHE A 72 -13.89 -0.42 9.85
CA PHE A 72 -12.62 -1.03 9.44
C PHE A 72 -12.71 -1.75 8.10
N SER A 73 -13.84 -1.58 7.40
CA SER A 73 -14.03 -2.21 6.11
C SER A 73 -13.45 -1.36 4.98
N PHE A 74 -13.09 -2.03 3.89
CA PHE A 74 -12.64 -1.42 2.66
C PHE A 74 -13.24 -2.14 1.46
N PRO A 75 -13.47 -1.43 0.35
CA PRO A 75 -14.20 -2.01 -0.78
C PRO A 75 -13.33 -3.02 -1.53
N PRO A 76 -13.93 -4.02 -2.21
CA PRO A 76 -13.18 -5.03 -2.95
C PRO A 76 -12.27 -4.45 -4.04
N ILE A 77 -12.65 -3.32 -4.62
CA ILE A 77 -11.85 -2.63 -5.64
C ILE A 77 -10.47 -2.25 -5.10
N SER A 78 -10.34 -1.89 -3.83
CA SER A 78 -9.06 -1.53 -3.23
C SER A 78 -8.11 -2.74 -3.11
N VAL A 79 -8.63 -3.97 -2.93
CA VAL A 79 -7.81 -5.20 -3.04
C VAL A 79 -7.29 -5.36 -4.46
N HIS A 80 -8.18 -5.23 -5.45
CA HIS A 80 -7.80 -5.37 -6.84
C HIS A 80 -6.74 -4.34 -7.24
N GLN A 81 -6.89 -3.09 -6.83
CA GLN A 81 -5.90 -2.04 -7.08
C GLN A 81 -4.59 -2.29 -6.34
N GLY A 82 -4.62 -2.78 -5.11
CA GLY A 82 -3.42 -3.19 -4.38
C GLY A 82 -2.63 -4.31 -5.08
N LEU A 83 -3.34 -5.26 -5.70
CA LEU A 83 -2.73 -6.33 -6.51
C LEU A 83 -2.10 -5.76 -7.79
N LEU A 84 -2.80 -4.87 -8.51
CA LEU A 84 -2.25 -4.20 -9.69
C LEU A 84 -1.02 -3.36 -9.34
N PHE A 85 -1.10 -2.57 -8.27
CA PHE A 85 0.02 -1.78 -7.75
C PHE A 85 1.22 -2.68 -7.43
N SER A 86 1.00 -3.80 -6.75
CA SER A 86 2.07 -4.74 -6.40
C SER A 86 2.73 -5.37 -7.64
N ASN A 87 1.94 -5.68 -8.66
CA ASN A 87 2.42 -6.21 -9.93
C ASN A 87 3.22 -5.16 -10.73
N GLU A 88 2.77 -3.91 -10.75
CA GLU A 88 3.53 -2.83 -11.38
C GLU A 88 4.80 -2.50 -10.60
N LYS A 89 4.74 -2.54 -9.26
CA LYS A 89 5.89 -2.31 -8.40
C LYS A 89 7.00 -3.31 -8.71
N SER A 90 6.70 -4.60 -8.78
CA SER A 90 7.71 -5.64 -9.03
C SER A 90 8.39 -5.49 -10.38
N LYS A 91 7.66 -5.06 -11.42
CA LYS A 91 8.22 -4.80 -12.76
C LYS A 91 9.14 -3.58 -12.80
N ASN A 92 8.76 -2.50 -12.11
CA ASN A 92 9.37 -1.19 -12.30
C ASN A 92 10.46 -0.84 -11.27
N ILE A 93 10.42 -1.41 -10.06
CA ILE A 93 11.25 -0.98 -8.93
C ILE A 93 12.76 -1.08 -9.19
N THR A 94 13.21 -2.11 -9.90
CA THR A 94 14.64 -2.32 -10.21
C THR A 94 15.24 -1.15 -10.96
N SER A 95 14.48 -0.53 -11.88
CA SER A 95 14.94 0.65 -12.63
C SER A 95 15.19 1.88 -11.73
N LEU A 96 14.55 1.94 -10.57
CA LEU A 96 14.62 3.07 -9.63
C LEU A 96 15.71 2.87 -8.56
N HIS A 97 16.33 1.69 -8.47
CA HIS A 97 17.40 1.43 -7.50
C HIS A 97 18.55 2.43 -7.61
N VAL A 98 18.87 2.91 -8.81
CA VAL A 98 19.89 3.95 -9.01
C VAL A 98 19.53 5.26 -8.31
N LEU A 99 18.26 5.64 -8.30
CA LEU A 99 17.79 6.85 -7.63
C LEU A 99 17.81 6.68 -6.10
N ILE A 100 17.53 5.48 -5.61
CA ILE A 100 17.63 5.14 -4.18
C ILE A 100 19.10 5.20 -3.74
N ALA A 101 19.98 4.53 -4.49
CA ALA A 101 21.41 4.46 -4.18
C ALA A 101 22.08 5.84 -4.17
N LYS A 102 21.65 6.74 -5.06
CA LYS A 102 22.13 8.13 -5.13
C LYS A 102 21.41 9.08 -4.15
N GLY A 103 20.49 8.60 -3.32
CA GLY A 103 19.77 9.43 -2.35
C GLY A 103 18.82 10.47 -2.97
N VAL A 104 18.46 10.28 -4.24
CA VAL A 104 17.51 11.13 -4.98
C VAL A 104 16.10 10.90 -4.45
N VAL A 105 15.72 9.63 -4.27
CA VAL A 105 14.43 9.22 -3.71
C VAL A 105 14.61 8.28 -2.52
N LYS A 106 13.71 8.33 -1.55
CA LYS A 106 13.64 7.31 -0.49
C LYS A 106 13.00 6.03 -1.03
N HIS A 107 13.31 4.90 -0.40
CA HIS A 107 12.77 3.59 -0.79
C HIS A 107 11.25 3.60 -0.96
N ASN A 108 10.49 4.06 0.06
CA ASN A 108 9.02 4.10 -0.03
C ASN A 108 8.51 4.98 -1.18
N THR A 109 9.19 6.08 -1.49
CA THR A 109 8.82 6.93 -2.63
C THR A 109 9.08 6.21 -3.95
N ALA A 110 10.20 5.48 -4.07
CA ALA A 110 10.47 4.64 -5.24
C ALA A 110 9.42 3.53 -5.40
N GLU A 111 8.98 2.89 -4.32
CA GLU A 111 7.89 1.91 -4.37
C GLU A 111 6.58 2.52 -4.85
N ASN A 112 6.23 3.73 -4.41
CA ASN A 112 5.05 4.45 -4.89
C ASN A 112 5.15 4.80 -6.38
N ILE A 113 6.32 5.28 -6.84
CA ILE A 113 6.58 5.53 -8.26
C ILE A 113 6.39 4.23 -9.06
N ALA A 114 7.07 3.15 -8.65
CA ALA A 114 7.05 1.87 -9.34
C ALA A 114 5.64 1.26 -9.39
N GLY A 115 4.94 1.23 -8.25
CA GLY A 115 3.57 0.70 -8.17
C GLY A 115 2.54 1.55 -8.91
N SER A 116 2.85 2.81 -9.21
CA SER A 116 2.04 3.66 -10.09
C SER A 116 2.27 3.44 -11.59
N GLY A 117 3.06 2.41 -11.95
CA GLY A 117 3.42 2.07 -13.33
C GLY A 117 4.55 2.92 -13.92
N LEU A 118 5.28 3.67 -13.09
CA LEU A 118 6.38 4.52 -13.55
C LEU A 118 7.73 3.85 -13.29
N ASN A 119 8.59 3.87 -14.31
CA ASN A 119 9.99 3.46 -14.21
C ASN A 119 10.90 4.65 -14.53
N LEU A 120 12.22 4.47 -14.42
CA LEU A 120 13.18 5.53 -14.67
C LEU A 120 13.04 6.17 -16.07
N SER A 121 12.80 5.36 -17.10
CA SER A 121 12.61 5.86 -18.48
C SER A 121 11.34 6.71 -18.62
N HIS A 122 10.25 6.32 -17.96
CA HIS A 122 9.01 7.12 -17.93
C HIS A 122 9.25 8.47 -17.26
N LEU A 123 9.91 8.50 -16.10
CA LEU A 123 10.23 9.74 -15.40
C LEU A 123 11.08 10.67 -16.27
N HIS A 124 12.08 10.11 -16.94
CA HIS A 124 12.95 10.86 -17.83
C HIS A 124 12.20 11.45 -19.02
N LYS A 125 11.32 10.66 -19.68
CA LYS A 125 10.48 11.16 -20.78
C LYS A 125 9.52 12.27 -20.35
N ILE A 126 8.96 12.18 -19.13
CA ILE A 126 8.11 13.22 -18.56
C ILE A 126 8.93 14.50 -18.36
N PHE A 127 10.12 14.39 -17.78
CA PHE A 127 11.03 15.51 -17.60
C PHE A 127 11.43 16.15 -18.94
N GLN A 128 11.77 15.36 -19.95
CA GLN A 128 12.12 15.86 -21.29
C GLN A 128 10.96 16.63 -21.96
N ARG A 129 9.70 16.27 -21.66
CA ARG A 129 8.54 16.92 -22.27
C ARG A 129 8.13 18.21 -21.55
N ASP A 130 8.01 18.15 -20.23
CA ASP A 130 7.35 19.18 -19.43
C ASP A 130 8.19 19.60 -18.19
N GLY A 131 9.46 19.21 -18.13
CA GLY A 131 10.39 19.58 -17.06
C GLY A 131 9.93 19.21 -15.65
N GLU A 132 10.20 20.11 -14.71
CA GLU A 132 9.78 19.99 -13.30
C GLU A 132 8.25 19.88 -13.16
N ASP A 133 7.52 20.70 -13.90
CA ASP A 133 6.06 20.78 -13.82
C ASP A 133 5.40 19.48 -14.27
N GLY A 134 5.95 18.82 -15.30
CA GLY A 134 5.53 17.49 -15.73
C GLY A 134 5.63 16.44 -14.63
N LEU A 135 6.76 16.43 -13.90
CA LEU A 135 6.98 15.50 -12.80
C LEU A 135 6.02 15.79 -11.63
N ARG A 136 5.84 17.07 -11.26
CA ARG A 136 4.89 17.48 -10.20
C ARG A 136 3.47 17.07 -10.54
N ALA A 137 3.01 17.41 -11.75
CA ALA A 137 1.67 17.09 -12.23
C ALA A 137 1.45 15.57 -12.24
N THR A 138 2.44 14.80 -12.72
CA THR A 138 2.34 13.33 -12.75
C THR A 138 2.26 12.73 -11.35
N PHE A 139 3.07 13.20 -10.40
CA PHE A 139 3.08 12.65 -9.03
C PHE A 139 1.78 12.94 -8.28
N ALA A 140 1.20 14.13 -8.51
CA ALA A 140 -0.03 14.59 -7.88
C ALA A 140 -1.31 14.16 -8.62
N GLN A 141 -1.19 13.60 -9.84
CA GLN A 141 -2.32 13.15 -10.65
C GLN A 141 -3.20 12.18 -9.84
N LYS A 142 -4.51 12.42 -9.82
CA LYS A 142 -5.44 11.54 -9.10
C LYS A 142 -5.71 10.25 -9.87
N ASN A 143 -5.70 9.12 -9.19
CA ASN A 143 -6.17 7.83 -9.71
C ASN A 143 -7.71 7.75 -9.65
N SER A 144 -8.27 6.60 -10.03
CA SER A 144 -9.71 6.33 -9.98
C SER A 144 -10.32 6.41 -8.56
N GLU A 145 -9.51 6.33 -7.51
CA GLU A 145 -9.94 6.48 -6.11
C GLU A 145 -9.72 7.90 -5.57
N GLY A 146 -9.30 8.85 -6.41
CA GLY A 146 -9.03 10.22 -6.01
C GLY A 146 -7.70 10.40 -5.24
N GLN A 147 -6.91 9.34 -5.10
CA GLN A 147 -5.60 9.36 -4.45
C GLN A 147 -4.52 9.80 -5.44
N ALA A 148 -3.48 10.47 -4.94
CA ALA A 148 -2.36 10.88 -5.77
C ALA A 148 -1.60 9.66 -6.32
N ARG A 149 -1.14 9.75 -7.56
CA ARG A 149 -0.43 8.68 -8.27
C ARG A 149 0.83 8.25 -7.53
N VAL A 150 1.58 9.21 -6.98
CA VAL A 150 2.78 8.94 -6.16
C VAL A 150 2.68 9.64 -4.81
N SER A 151 2.40 10.94 -4.80
CA SER A 151 2.17 11.75 -3.60
C SER A 151 1.61 13.12 -3.97
N SER A 152 0.69 13.62 -3.15
CA SER A 152 0.26 15.03 -3.15
C SER A 152 0.83 15.83 -1.98
N THR A 153 1.63 15.20 -1.13
CA THR A 153 2.19 15.85 0.05
C THR A 153 3.27 16.84 -0.37
N LYS A 154 3.02 18.14 -0.19
CA LYS A 154 3.95 19.22 -0.55
C LYS A 154 5.37 18.96 -0.07
N ARG A 155 5.55 18.57 1.20
CA ARG A 155 6.86 18.24 1.77
C ARG A 155 7.59 17.11 1.03
N VAL A 156 6.87 16.08 0.56
CA VAL A 156 7.46 14.97 -0.19
C VAL A 156 7.85 15.44 -1.59
N LEU A 157 6.96 16.16 -2.27
CA LEU A 157 7.19 16.70 -3.61
C LEU A 157 8.39 17.65 -3.63
N ASP A 158 8.42 18.63 -2.73
CA ASP A 158 9.51 19.62 -2.64
C ASP A 158 10.85 18.98 -2.24
N SER A 159 10.83 17.80 -1.62
CA SER A 159 12.06 17.06 -1.30
C SER A 159 12.58 16.20 -2.44
N VAL A 160 11.70 15.74 -3.35
CA VAL A 160 12.02 14.68 -4.33
C VAL A 160 12.16 15.26 -5.72
N ILE A 161 11.23 16.14 -6.12
CA ILE A 161 11.16 16.67 -7.48
C ILE A 161 12.43 17.44 -7.86
N PRO A 162 12.94 18.40 -7.05
CA PRO A 162 14.17 19.12 -7.42
C PRO A 162 15.37 18.21 -7.61
N LYS A 163 15.47 17.14 -6.80
CA LYS A 163 16.55 16.15 -6.93
C LYS A 163 16.43 15.29 -8.18
N LEU A 164 15.21 14.99 -8.62
CA LEU A 164 14.98 14.29 -9.88
C LEU A 164 15.37 15.17 -11.07
N VAL A 165 15.04 16.46 -11.04
CA VAL A 165 15.45 17.44 -12.05
C VAL A 165 16.98 17.50 -12.12
N GLU A 166 17.65 17.77 -10.99
CA GLU A 166 19.12 17.80 -10.92
C GLU A 166 19.75 16.49 -11.39
N TYR A 167 19.14 15.34 -11.05
CA TYR A 167 19.59 14.04 -11.53
C TYR A 167 19.49 13.94 -13.05
N PHE A 168 18.36 14.29 -13.65
CA PHE A 168 18.21 14.18 -15.10
C PHE A 168 19.10 15.17 -15.85
N GLU A 169 19.17 16.44 -15.43
CA GLU A 169 20.05 17.44 -16.04
C GLU A 169 21.52 17.00 -16.05
N LYS A 170 22.00 16.36 -14.99
CA LYS A 170 23.39 15.87 -14.92
C LYS A 170 23.65 14.62 -15.76
N ASN A 171 22.61 13.86 -16.10
CA ASN A 171 22.73 12.58 -16.82
C ASN A 171 22.20 12.66 -18.27
N ASP A 172 21.59 13.78 -18.67
CA ASP A 172 21.20 14.13 -20.05
C ASP A 172 22.35 14.72 -20.88
N VAL A 173 23.44 15.14 -20.24
CA VAL A 173 24.65 15.61 -20.92
C VAL A 173 25.55 14.41 -21.23
N ASN A 174 25.12 13.57 -22.18
CA ASN A 174 25.95 12.63 -22.96
C ASN A 174 25.21 12.17 -24.23
#